data_AF-A0A8M1G8W1-F1
#
_entry.id   AF-A0A8M1G8W1-F1
#
_cell.length_a   1.000
_cell.length_b   1.000
_cell.length_c   1.000
_cell.angle_alpha   90.00
_cell.angle_beta   90.00
_cell.angle_gamma   90.00
#
_symmetry.space_group_name_H-M   'P 1'
#
loop_
_entity.id
_entity.type
_entity.pdbx_description
1 polymer ?
#
loop_
_entity_poly.entity_id
_entity_poly.type
_entity_poly.pdbx_seq_one_letter_code
_entity_poly.pdbx_strand_id
1 'polypeptide(L)'
;MNHFQTILPRVRMLLSSYRPGQVQALLDHMLEKELLSQEYHGALLREPDGEALARKISLTLLEKGDPDLALLRWAWSGWQAPVAERDPNSKDHSGKSASPLPK
;
A
#
# COMPACT_ATOMS: atom_id res chain seq x y z
N MET A 1 -21.12 -0.12 -19.76
CA MET A 1 -20.38 -1.38 -19.49
C MET A 1 -20.18 -1.49 -17.99
N ASN A 2 -20.25 -2.69 -17.40
CA ASN A 2 -20.09 -2.86 -15.96
C ASN A 2 -18.66 -2.47 -15.53
N HIS A 3 -18.49 -1.32 -14.88
CA HIS A 3 -17.20 -0.82 -14.43
C HIS A 3 -16.46 -1.85 -13.56
N PHE A 4 -17.20 -2.59 -12.74
CA PHE A 4 -16.66 -3.69 -11.92
C PHE A 4 -15.98 -4.78 -12.76
N GLN A 5 -16.56 -5.16 -13.91
CA GLN A 5 -15.98 -6.21 -14.77
C GLN A 5 -14.71 -5.73 -15.48
N THR A 6 -14.50 -4.42 -15.61
CA THR A 6 -13.26 -3.83 -16.11
C THR A 6 -12.19 -3.63 -15.03
N ILE A 7 -12.59 -3.37 -13.80
CA ILE A 7 -11.70 -3.11 -12.65
C ILE A 7 -11.18 -4.42 -12.07
N LEU A 8 -12.08 -5.37 -11.79
CA LEU A 8 -11.75 -6.64 -11.13
C LEU A 8 -10.57 -7.39 -11.77
N PRO A 9 -10.53 -7.63 -13.10
CA PRO A 9 -9.40 -8.33 -13.71
C PRO A 9 -8.09 -7.55 -13.61
N ARG A 10 -8.14 -6.21 -13.60
CA ARG A 10 -6.95 -5.37 -13.41
C ARG A 10 -6.43 -5.48 -12.00
N VAL A 11 -7.30 -5.33 -10.99
CA VAL A 11 -6.94 -5.48 -9.56
C VAL A 11 -6.41 -6.89 -9.28
N ARG A 12 -7.03 -7.92 -9.85
CA ARG A 12 -6.57 -9.30 -9.72
C ARG A 12 -5.17 -9.51 -10.29
N MET A 13 -4.91 -9.01 -11.50
CA MET A 13 -3.59 -9.08 -12.13
C MET A 13 -2.55 -8.30 -11.33
N LEU A 14 -2.94 -7.14 -10.79
CA LEU A 14 -2.19 -6.34 -9.83
C LEU A 14 -1.77 -7.25 -8.67
N LEU A 15 -2.72 -7.70 -7.85
CA LEU A 15 -2.47 -8.47 -6.62
C LEU A 15 -1.72 -9.78 -6.87
N SER A 16 -1.95 -10.44 -8.01
CA SER A 16 -1.23 -11.66 -8.39
C SER A 16 0.27 -11.41 -8.60
N SER A 17 0.63 -10.18 -8.95
CA SER A 17 2.03 -9.74 -9.11
C SER A 17 2.61 -9.16 -7.81
N TYR A 18 1.80 -8.98 -6.75
CA TYR A 18 2.21 -8.26 -5.54
C TYR A 18 2.85 -9.22 -4.54
N ARG A 19 3.89 -8.73 -3.86
CA ARG A 19 4.32 -9.30 -2.59
C ARG A 19 3.43 -8.80 -1.43
N PRO A 20 3.39 -9.52 -0.30
CA PRO A 20 2.58 -9.12 0.87
C PRO A 20 2.82 -7.68 1.34
N GLY A 21 4.06 -7.19 1.31
CA GLY A 21 4.38 -5.80 1.67
C GLY A 21 3.85 -4.75 0.68
N GLN A 22 3.69 -5.11 -0.60
CA GLN A 22 3.12 -4.22 -1.62
C GLN A 22 1.60 -4.16 -1.52
N VAL A 23 0.96 -5.28 -1.18
CA VAL A 23 -0.47 -5.31 -0.87
C VAL A 23 -0.76 -4.38 0.30
N GLN A 24 0.08 -4.42 1.35
CA GLN A 24 -0.03 -3.52 2.48
C GLN A 24 0.13 -2.05 2.09
N ALA A 25 1.12 -1.69 1.26
CA ALA A 25 1.30 -0.32 0.78
C ALA A 25 0.11 0.19 -0.07
N LEU A 26 -0.51 -0.69 -0.87
CA LEU A 26 -1.72 -0.35 -1.62
C LEU A 26 -2.89 -0.04 -0.68
N LEU A 27 -3.10 -0.90 0.32
CA LEU A 27 -4.16 -0.73 1.31
C LEU A 27 -3.95 0.54 2.15
N ASP A 28 -2.70 0.83 2.54
CA ASP A 28 -2.33 2.06 3.25
C ASP A 28 -2.63 3.29 2.40
N HIS A 29 -2.27 3.27 1.12
CA HIS A 29 -2.58 4.38 0.22
C HIS A 29 -4.08 4.57 0.00
N MET A 30 -4.85 3.46 -0.05
CA MET A 30 -6.30 3.53 -0.10
C MET A 30 -6.89 4.13 1.19
N LEU A 31 -6.30 3.85 2.35
CA LEU A 31 -6.67 4.48 3.62
C LEU A 31 -6.33 5.99 3.62
N GLU A 32 -5.14 6.38 3.15
CA GLU A 32 -4.73 7.79 3.02
C GLU A 32 -5.64 8.60 2.10
N LYS A 33 -6.13 7.97 1.02
CA LYS A 33 -7.10 8.56 0.08
C LYS A 33 -8.54 8.52 0.62
N GLU A 34 -8.70 8.16 1.89
CA GLU A 34 -9.98 7.97 2.58
C GLU A 34 -10.89 6.98 1.85
N LEU A 35 -10.35 6.13 0.96
CA LEU A 35 -11.11 5.14 0.21
C LEU A 35 -11.58 4.00 1.12
N LEU A 36 -10.79 3.72 2.16
CA LEU A 36 -11.08 2.73 3.18
C LEU A 36 -11.22 3.41 4.54
N SER A 37 -12.09 2.87 5.40
CA SER A 37 -12.03 3.14 6.83
C SER A 37 -10.88 2.36 7.46
N GLN A 38 -10.32 2.86 8.56
CA GLN A 38 -9.23 2.18 9.31
C GLN A 38 -9.62 0.75 9.73
N GLU A 39 -10.88 0.53 10.09
CA GLU A 39 -11.41 -0.79 10.42
C GLU A 39 -11.42 -1.73 9.20
N TYR A 40 -11.87 -1.22 8.06
CA TYR A 40 -11.96 -2.00 6.83
C TYR A 40 -10.56 -2.30 6.25
N HIS A 41 -9.62 -1.37 6.39
CA HIS A 41 -8.19 -1.60 6.11
C HIS A 41 -7.64 -2.80 6.89
N GLY A 42 -7.89 -2.86 8.20
CA GLY A 42 -7.50 -4.00 9.04
C GLY A 42 -8.14 -5.32 8.61
N ALA A 43 -9.40 -5.28 8.16
CA ALA A 43 -10.08 -6.45 7.62
C ALA A 43 -9.47 -6.94 6.30
N LEU A 44 -9.04 -6.04 5.41
CA LEU A 44 -8.39 -6.39 4.15
C LEU A 44 -6.99 -6.97 4.35
N LEU A 45 -6.21 -6.44 5.30
CA LEU A 45 -4.89 -7.00 5.63
C LEU A 45 -4.95 -8.43 6.20
N ARG A 46 -6.07 -8.79 6.83
CA ARG A 46 -6.28 -10.12 7.40
C ARG A 46 -6.87 -11.11 6.40
N GLU A 47 -7.24 -10.65 5.19
CA GLU A 47 -7.84 -11.52 4.20
C GLU A 47 -6.78 -12.48 3.62
N PRO A 48 -6.93 -13.80 3.82
CA PRO A 48 -5.96 -14.77 3.30
C PRO A 48 -6.18 -15.06 1.81
N ASP A 49 -7.37 -14.77 1.28
CA ASP A 49 -7.79 -15.09 -0.07
C ASP A 49 -7.57 -13.89 -1.00
N GLY A 50 -6.61 -14.03 -1.91
CA GLY A 50 -6.25 -12.96 -2.85
C GLY A 50 -7.38 -12.59 -3.82
N GLU A 51 -8.27 -13.54 -4.15
CA GLU A 51 -9.46 -13.27 -4.97
C GLU A 51 -10.52 -12.49 -4.20
N ALA A 52 -10.78 -12.88 -2.94
CA ALA A 52 -11.67 -12.15 -2.06
C ALA A 52 -11.16 -10.73 -1.80
N LEU A 53 -9.86 -10.58 -1.59
CA LEU A 53 -9.20 -9.27 -1.47
C LEU A 53 -9.37 -8.45 -2.75
N ALA A 54 -9.13 -9.04 -3.92
CA ALA A 54 -9.32 -8.38 -5.21
C ALA A 54 -10.77 -7.87 -5.38
N ARG A 55 -11.75 -8.71 -5.04
CA ARG A 55 -13.17 -8.35 -5.10
C ARG A 55 -13.52 -7.22 -4.15
N LYS A 56 -13.04 -7.28 -2.91
CA LYS A 56 -13.29 -6.24 -1.90
C LYS A 56 -12.69 -4.90 -2.32
N ILE A 57 -11.44 -4.88 -2.77
CA ILE A 57 -10.79 -3.68 -3.30
C ILE A 57 -11.56 -3.14 -4.51
N SER A 58 -11.93 -4.01 -5.45
CA SER A 58 -12.69 -3.61 -6.64
C SER A 58 -14.07 -3.03 -6.29
N LEU A 59 -14.70 -3.53 -5.21
CA LEU A 59 -15.99 -3.03 -4.74
C LEU A 59 -15.84 -1.65 -4.11
N THR A 60 -14.84 -1.46 -3.24
CA THR A 60 -14.53 -0.14 -2.66
C THR A 60 -14.29 0.92 -3.72
N LEU A 61 -13.54 0.57 -4.76
CA LEU A 61 -13.22 1.51 -5.81
C LEU A 61 -14.44 1.80 -6.71
N LEU A 62 -15.29 0.81 -6.95
CA LEU A 62 -16.56 0.99 -7.65
C LEU A 62 -17.48 1.96 -6.89
N GLU A 63 -17.59 1.83 -5.56
CA GLU A 63 -18.42 2.70 -4.73
C GLU A 63 -17.94 4.16 -4.74
N LYS A 64 -16.64 4.40 -4.93
CA LYS A 64 -16.06 5.74 -4.99
C LYS A 64 -15.85 6.32 -6.40
N GLY A 65 -16.15 5.56 -7.45
CA GLY A 65 -16.19 6.04 -8.83
C GLY A 65 -14.82 6.08 -9.54
N ASP A 66 -14.28 7.29 -9.74
CA ASP A 66 -13.09 7.56 -10.56
C ASP A 66 -11.68 7.38 -9.94
N PRO A 67 -11.48 7.27 -8.60
CA PRO A 67 -10.12 7.15 -8.05
C PRO A 67 -9.45 5.81 -8.42
N ASP A 68 -10.19 4.86 -8.97
CA ASP A 68 -9.72 3.55 -9.41
C ASP A 68 -8.59 3.65 -10.45
N LEU A 69 -8.78 4.46 -11.51
CA LEU A 69 -7.77 4.62 -12.57
C LEU A 69 -6.51 5.32 -12.07
N ALA A 70 -6.68 6.33 -11.21
CA ALA A 70 -5.55 7.06 -10.63
C ALA A 70 -4.77 6.17 -9.65
N LEU A 71 -5.49 5.40 -8.83
CA LEU A 71 -4.92 4.45 -7.88
C LEU A 71 -4.21 3.32 -8.61
N LEU A 72 -4.85 2.66 -9.58
CA LEU A 72 -4.23 1.62 -10.40
C LEU A 72 -3.02 2.14 -11.16
N ARG A 73 -3.08 3.37 -11.68
CA ARG A 73 -1.92 3.99 -12.36
C ARG A 73 -0.79 4.25 -11.37
N TRP A 74 -1.06 4.79 -10.17
CA TRP A 74 -0.04 4.95 -9.12
C TRP A 74 0.51 3.60 -8.69
N ALA A 75 -0.37 2.63 -8.45
CA ALA A 75 -0.03 1.28 -8.06
C ALA A 75 0.66 0.49 -9.18
N TRP A 76 0.79 1.03 -10.39
CA TRP A 76 1.64 0.48 -11.46
C TRP A 76 2.91 1.32 -11.68
N SER A 77 2.83 2.64 -11.47
CA SER A 77 3.91 3.60 -11.77
C SER A 77 4.83 3.87 -10.58
N GLY A 78 4.27 3.99 -9.38
CA GLY A 78 4.98 4.14 -8.10
C GLY A 78 5.84 2.92 -7.73
N TRP A 79 5.72 1.85 -8.50
CA TRP A 79 6.51 0.63 -8.43
C TRP A 79 7.87 0.68 -9.10
N GLN A 80 8.03 1.58 -10.07
CA GLN A 80 9.33 1.81 -10.71
C GLN A 80 10.24 2.71 -9.87
N ALA A 81 9.68 3.39 -8.86
CA ALA A 81 10.48 4.07 -7.87
C ALA A 81 10.87 3.07 -6.78
N PRO A 82 12.16 2.90 -6.46
CA PRO A 82 12.52 2.19 -5.25
C PRO A 82 11.90 2.98 -4.11
N VAL A 83 10.94 2.39 -3.40
CA VAL A 83 10.64 2.76 -2.03
C VAL A 83 11.95 2.50 -1.28
N ALA A 84 12.80 3.52 -1.28
CA ALA A 84 13.91 3.62 -0.38
C ALA A 84 13.28 3.59 1.02
N GLU A 85 13.41 2.43 1.65
CA GLU A 85 13.95 2.36 2.99
C GLU A 85 13.25 3.32 3.98
N ARG A 86 12.00 2.98 4.35
CA ARG A 86 11.54 3.36 5.69
C ARG A 86 12.10 2.37 6.68
N ASP A 87 13.38 2.54 6.96
CA ASP A 87 14.02 2.08 8.17
C ASP A 87 13.49 2.93 9.34
N PRO A 88 12.77 2.36 10.31
CA PRO A 88 12.42 3.09 11.52
C PRO A 88 13.55 2.90 12.55
N ASN A 89 14.78 3.29 12.21
CA ASN A 89 15.86 3.36 13.19
C ASN A 89 16.84 4.51 12.97
N SER A 90 16.35 5.69 12.57
CA SER A 90 17.06 6.91 12.90
C SER A 90 16.66 7.35 14.31
N LYS A 91 17.40 6.86 15.31
CA LYS A 91 17.49 7.51 16.61
C LYS A 91 18.91 8.01 16.80
N ASP A 92 19.28 9.01 16.00
CA ASP A 92 20.37 9.90 16.35
C ASP A 92 19.80 11.00 17.24
N HIS A 93 20.20 11.04 18.51
CA HIS A 93 20.49 12.29 19.18
C HIS A 93 21.22 12.06 20.52
N SER A 94 22.49 12.47 20.51
CA SER A 94 23.10 13.37 21.51
C SER A 94 24.02 12.78 22.61
N GLY A 95 25.29 13.20 22.53
CA GLY A 95 26.27 13.22 23.63
C GLY A 95 27.71 12.93 23.15
N LYS A 96 28.46 13.88 22.56
CA LYS A 96 29.47 14.73 23.26
C LYS A 96 30.25 13.94 24.35
N SER A 97 31.57 13.80 24.37
CA SER A 97 32.65 14.69 23.94
C SER A 97 33.98 13.92 23.87
N ALA A 98 34.90 14.46 23.08
CA ALA A 98 36.30 14.07 22.97
C ALA A 98 37.06 14.14 24.31
N SER A 99 38.02 13.21 24.48
CA SER A 99 39.41 13.46 24.93
C SER A 99 40.22 12.15 24.87
N PRO A 100 41.40 12.13 24.24
CA PRO A 100 42.42 11.11 24.50
C PRO A 100 43.47 11.65 25.49
N LEU A 101 43.98 10.80 26.40
CA LEU A 101 45.23 11.06 27.11
C LEU A 101 45.99 9.73 27.33
N PRO A 102 47.34 9.70 27.19
CA PRO A 102 48.11 8.46 27.15
C PRO A 102 48.74 8.11 28.50
N LYS A 103 49.30 6.90 28.60
CA LYS A 103 50.34 6.57 29.59
C LYS A 103 51.37 5.65 28.96
#